data_AF-A0A8H4A0J4-F1
#
_entry.id   AF-A0A8H4A0J4-F1
#
_cell.length_a   1.000
_cell.length_b   1.000
_cell.length_c   1.000
_cell.angle_alpha   90.00
_cell.angle_beta   90.00
_cell.angle_gamma   90.00
#
_symmetry.space_group_name_H-M   'P 1'
#
loop_
_entity.id
_entity.type
_entity.pdbx_description
1 polymer ?
#
loop_
_entity_poly.entity_id
_entity_poly.type
_entity_poly.pdbx_seq_one_letter_code
_entity_poly.pdbx_strand_id
1 'polypeptide(L)'
;MEKNSYAIDSTTTVIASQQFIAHEDHTTKNDEIVSSIEQVFGPVIIENEKKIENEQQDYKEKCDVLTEYKNVISDSNDSYAIVTNDDPKNWPTTKKWRILFIVIVSGLLAHVTSTILYPALILLQQELQTSEIVVNSLVAIFIYCMGIAPIVWAAYSDAFATRRKVSLASMMVFIISTIICAISKNIWLLLIMRAVQACGSSAVLSIGSAIISDIYVPTERGQAYGLFFLAYWFGPFIGRMCGGYLTEYFGWRWMFWFLAIYGGIIFIMILFFLPETSRTVSSPTDASTTPRFNPISPLKLLRYPNVTLVVIYVSIISSTIHLQYISVPRNFSQRYNLSSSTIGLLFIAPAAGCAFGSLLSGKYSDFVLRKKTENSDSSYPEMRIYSAWSGALLVPCSYLAYGWLLE
;
A
#
# COMPACT_ATOMS: atom_id res chain seq x y z
N MET A 1 -35.37 20.91 -15.80
CA MET A 1 -36.36 21.68 -16.58
C MET A 1 -37.44 20.69 -16.98
N GLU A 2 -38.73 21.06 -16.86
CA GLU A 2 -39.95 20.20 -16.90
C GLU A 2 -40.44 19.69 -15.54
N LYS A 3 -41.13 20.56 -14.78
CA LYS A 3 -42.18 20.20 -13.79
C LYS A 3 -42.95 21.42 -13.24
N ASN A 4 -42.51 22.65 -13.51
CA ASN A 4 -43.19 23.88 -13.08
C ASN A 4 -44.33 24.37 -13.99
N SER A 5 -44.73 23.62 -15.03
CA SER A 5 -45.68 24.15 -16.04
C SER A 5 -47.16 23.83 -15.77
N TYR A 6 -47.50 22.98 -14.79
CA TYR A 6 -48.89 22.57 -14.53
C TYR A 6 -49.58 23.33 -13.38
N ALA A 7 -48.83 23.95 -12.47
CA ALA A 7 -49.41 24.68 -11.33
C ALA A 7 -49.90 26.09 -11.68
N ILE A 8 -49.44 26.66 -12.80
CA ILE A 8 -49.77 28.03 -13.22
C ILE A 8 -51.11 28.07 -13.99
N ASP A 9 -51.51 26.96 -14.60
CA ASP A 9 -52.71 26.91 -15.47
C ASP A 9 -54.03 26.90 -14.66
N SER A 10 -54.04 26.28 -13.48
CA SER A 10 -55.21 26.24 -12.61
C SER A 10 -55.49 27.58 -11.92
N THR A 11 -54.45 28.29 -11.48
CA THR A 11 -54.61 29.63 -10.87
C THR A 11 -55.04 30.67 -11.89
N THR A 12 -54.55 30.58 -13.13
CA THR A 12 -54.92 31.51 -14.22
C THR A 12 -56.39 31.35 -14.63
N THR A 13 -56.94 30.13 -14.56
CA THR A 13 -58.34 29.86 -14.87
C THR A 13 -59.31 30.39 -13.80
N VAL A 14 -58.90 30.38 -12.52
CA VAL A 14 -59.70 30.93 -11.40
C VAL A 14 -59.67 32.47 -11.39
N ILE A 15 -58.55 33.08 -11.77
CA ILE A 15 -58.46 34.54 -11.90
C ILE A 15 -59.27 35.03 -13.12
N ALA A 16 -59.28 34.26 -14.21
CA ALA A 16 -60.09 34.56 -15.40
C ALA A 16 -61.61 34.46 -15.14
N SER A 17 -62.06 33.54 -14.29
CA SER A 17 -63.48 33.45 -13.91
C SER A 17 -63.90 34.57 -12.96
N GLN A 18 -63.03 35.02 -12.06
CA GLN A 18 -63.30 36.19 -11.20
C GLN A 18 -63.35 37.51 -11.98
N GLN A 19 -62.55 37.67 -13.05
CA GLN A 19 -62.59 38.86 -13.90
C GLN A 19 -63.86 38.94 -14.78
N PHE A 20 -64.46 37.80 -15.15
CA PHE A 20 -65.68 37.78 -15.97
C PHE A 20 -66.93 38.19 -15.19
N ILE A 21 -66.93 38.03 -13.85
CA ILE A 21 -68.06 38.38 -12.98
C ILE A 21 -68.12 39.89 -12.67
N ALA A 22 -67.02 40.62 -12.87
CA ALA A 22 -66.93 42.05 -12.53
C ALA A 22 -67.53 43.00 -13.57
N HIS A 23 -68.09 42.50 -14.68
CA HIS A 23 -68.52 43.32 -15.81
C HIS A 23 -69.93 43.00 -16.31
N GLU A 24 -70.95 42.99 -15.44
CA GLU A 24 -72.35 43.13 -15.87
C GLU A 24 -73.26 43.61 -14.72
N ASP A 25 -73.58 44.91 -14.74
CA ASP A 25 -74.64 45.50 -13.92
C ASP A 25 -76.00 45.04 -14.46
N HIS A 26 -76.72 44.17 -13.75
CA HIS A 26 -78.19 44.20 -13.65
C HIS A 26 -78.68 43.32 -12.49
N THR A 27 -79.45 43.96 -11.61
CA THR A 27 -79.93 43.47 -10.32
C THR A 27 -81.06 42.42 -10.43
N THR A 28 -81.11 41.53 -9.43
CA THR A 28 -82.22 40.63 -9.02
C THR A 28 -82.42 39.27 -9.69
N LYS A 29 -81.63 38.88 -10.70
CA LYS A 29 -81.64 37.50 -11.26
C LYS A 29 -80.33 36.71 -11.00
N ASN A 30 -79.35 37.35 -10.36
CA ASN A 30 -78.02 36.78 -10.14
C ASN A 30 -77.93 35.91 -8.87
N ASP A 31 -78.78 36.11 -7.86
CA ASP A 31 -78.64 35.38 -6.60
C ASP A 31 -78.99 33.87 -6.71
N GLU A 32 -79.97 33.50 -7.55
CA GLU A 32 -80.30 32.08 -7.83
C GLU A 32 -79.25 31.39 -8.71
N ILE A 33 -78.59 32.12 -9.60
CA ILE A 33 -77.55 31.60 -10.49
C ILE A 33 -76.24 31.43 -9.70
N VAL A 34 -75.90 32.41 -8.85
CA VAL A 34 -74.74 32.34 -7.96
C VAL A 34 -74.91 31.22 -6.91
N SER A 35 -76.10 31.04 -6.32
CA SER A 35 -76.33 29.93 -5.39
C SER A 35 -76.26 28.54 -6.06
N SER A 36 -76.68 28.45 -7.32
CA SER A 36 -76.61 27.22 -8.12
C SER A 36 -75.18 26.89 -8.55
N ILE A 37 -74.37 27.90 -8.85
CA ILE A 37 -72.94 27.73 -9.18
C ILE A 37 -72.13 27.37 -7.93
N GLU A 38 -72.42 27.95 -6.76
CA GLU A 38 -71.78 27.56 -5.50
C GLU A 38 -72.15 26.14 -5.05
N GLN A 39 -73.40 25.69 -5.27
CA GLN A 39 -73.79 24.30 -4.97
C GLN A 39 -73.08 23.26 -5.84
N VAL A 40 -72.75 23.60 -7.09
CA VAL A 40 -72.15 22.67 -8.05
C VAL A 40 -70.61 22.70 -8.02
N PHE A 41 -70.01 23.89 -7.93
CA PHE A 41 -68.54 24.05 -7.95
C PHE A 41 -67.90 24.18 -6.58
N GLY A 42 -68.65 24.54 -5.53
CA GLY A 42 -68.15 24.61 -4.15
C GLY A 42 -67.52 23.28 -3.66
N PRO A 43 -68.18 22.12 -3.84
CA PRO A 43 -67.59 20.83 -3.45
C PRO A 43 -66.30 20.50 -4.21
N VAL A 44 -66.24 20.85 -5.50
CA VAL A 44 -65.09 20.59 -6.39
C VAL A 44 -63.90 21.49 -6.05
N ILE A 45 -64.15 22.75 -5.67
CA ILE A 45 -63.10 23.68 -5.21
C ILE A 45 -62.54 23.21 -3.87
N ILE A 46 -63.40 22.83 -2.92
CA ILE A 46 -62.97 22.33 -1.60
C ILE A 46 -62.20 21.00 -1.73
N GLU A 47 -62.58 20.12 -2.66
CA GLU A 47 -61.86 18.86 -2.92
C GLU A 47 -60.49 19.11 -3.55
N ASN A 48 -60.39 20.08 -4.47
CA ASN A 48 -59.11 20.48 -5.06
C ASN A 48 -58.20 21.20 -4.06
N GLU A 49 -58.74 22.07 -3.18
CA GLU A 49 -57.96 22.70 -2.10
C GLU A 49 -57.42 21.66 -1.13
N LYS A 50 -58.24 20.70 -0.69
CA LYS A 50 -57.78 19.59 0.17
C LYS A 50 -56.73 18.72 -0.53
N LYS A 51 -56.84 18.54 -1.85
CA LYS A 51 -55.86 17.77 -2.62
C LYS A 51 -54.53 18.52 -2.74
N ILE A 52 -54.57 19.85 -2.91
CA ILE A 52 -53.39 20.71 -2.93
C ILE A 52 -52.76 20.78 -1.53
N GLU A 53 -53.54 20.88 -0.45
CA GLU A 53 -53.03 20.85 0.93
C GLU A 53 -52.38 19.50 1.26
N ASN A 54 -52.98 18.38 0.84
CA ASN A 54 -52.40 17.05 1.01
C ASN A 54 -51.10 16.88 0.20
N GLU A 55 -51.04 17.38 -1.03
CA GLU A 55 -49.80 17.36 -1.82
C GLU A 55 -48.72 18.28 -1.21
N GLN A 56 -49.09 19.45 -0.69
CA GLN A 56 -48.16 20.33 0.03
C GLN A 56 -47.67 19.70 1.33
N GLN A 57 -48.51 18.93 2.03
CA GLN A 57 -48.14 18.22 3.24
C GLN A 57 -47.20 17.04 2.95
N ASP A 58 -47.43 16.27 1.87
CA ASP A 58 -46.49 15.23 1.39
C ASP A 58 -45.14 15.84 0.96
N TYR A 59 -45.14 17.01 0.33
CA TYR A 59 -43.91 17.73 0.00
C TYR A 59 -43.18 18.24 1.25
N LYS A 60 -43.91 18.72 2.26
CA LYS A 60 -43.33 19.18 3.52
C LYS A 60 -42.72 18.01 4.30
N GLU A 61 -43.42 16.87 4.36
CA GLU A 61 -42.92 15.64 4.97
C GLU A 61 -41.69 15.10 4.23
N LYS A 62 -41.66 15.12 2.88
CA LYS A 62 -40.45 14.81 2.11
C LYS A 62 -39.30 15.78 2.36
N CYS A 63 -39.57 17.07 2.52
CA CYS A 63 -38.56 18.07 2.84
C CYS A 63 -38.03 17.90 4.27
N ASP A 64 -38.88 17.54 5.23
CA ASP A 64 -38.49 17.26 6.60
C ASP A 64 -37.65 15.98 6.68
N VAL A 65 -38.04 14.92 5.96
CA VAL A 65 -37.24 13.68 5.81
C VAL A 65 -35.91 13.98 5.10
N LEU A 66 -35.89 14.80 4.05
CA LEU A 66 -34.64 15.22 3.40
C LEU A 66 -33.77 16.06 4.32
N THR A 67 -34.36 16.88 5.20
CA THR A 67 -33.63 17.70 6.18
C THR A 67 -33.09 16.85 7.32
N GLU A 68 -33.86 15.86 7.80
CA GLU A 68 -33.42 14.85 8.75
C GLU A 68 -32.31 13.97 8.14
N TYR A 69 -32.44 13.55 6.89
CA TYR A 69 -31.40 12.82 6.16
C TYR A 69 -30.15 13.68 5.96
N LYS A 70 -30.30 14.98 5.70
CA LYS A 70 -29.19 15.94 5.57
C LYS A 70 -28.52 16.24 6.92
N ASN A 71 -29.28 16.22 8.01
CA ASN A 71 -28.78 16.33 9.38
C ASN A 71 -28.09 15.04 9.84
N VAL A 72 -28.60 13.86 9.47
CA VAL A 72 -27.92 12.57 9.65
C VAL A 72 -26.65 12.48 8.80
N ILE A 73 -26.64 13.04 7.58
CA ILE A 73 -25.42 13.17 6.76
C ILE A 73 -24.46 14.21 7.37
N SER A 74 -24.97 15.28 7.99
CA SER A 74 -24.16 16.27 8.72
C SER A 74 -23.52 15.68 9.97
N ASP A 75 -24.30 14.98 10.79
CA ASP A 75 -23.84 14.30 12.02
C ASP A 75 -22.96 13.08 11.70
N SER A 76 -23.19 12.41 10.56
CA SER A 76 -22.26 11.38 10.07
C SER A 76 -21.01 11.98 9.42
N ASN A 77 -21.07 13.20 8.85
CA ASN A 77 -19.89 13.99 8.45
C ASN A 77 -19.06 14.48 9.64
N ASP A 78 -19.67 14.71 10.79
CA ASP A 78 -18.92 14.90 12.04
C ASP A 78 -18.33 13.59 12.59
N SER A 79 -18.84 12.42 12.14
CA SER A 79 -18.29 11.09 12.41
C SER A 79 -17.29 10.58 11.35
N TYR A 80 -17.19 11.25 10.19
CA TYR A 80 -16.11 11.02 9.23
C TYR A 80 -14.90 11.83 9.68
N ALA A 81 -14.09 11.19 10.53
CA ALA A 81 -12.68 11.46 10.77
C ALA A 81 -12.29 12.92 10.61
N ILE A 82 -12.15 13.66 11.72
CA ILE A 82 -11.44 14.94 11.80
C ILE A 82 -10.31 14.93 10.76
N VAL A 83 -10.55 15.51 9.58
CA VAL A 83 -9.55 15.62 8.52
C VAL A 83 -8.67 16.74 9.02
N THR A 84 -7.79 16.41 9.95
CA THR A 84 -6.73 17.31 10.38
C THR A 84 -6.03 17.77 9.11
N ASN A 85 -5.83 19.07 8.94
CA ASN A 85 -5.12 19.71 7.83
C ASN A 85 -3.72 19.10 7.54
N ASP A 86 -3.22 18.20 8.39
CA ASP A 86 -1.95 17.47 8.30
C ASP A 86 -2.05 16.05 7.71
N ASP A 87 -3.07 15.73 6.90
CA ASP A 87 -3.16 14.39 6.32
C ASP A 87 -1.97 14.08 5.37
N PRO A 88 -1.19 12.99 5.56
CA PRO A 88 -0.02 12.68 4.73
C PRO A 88 -0.33 12.50 3.23
N LYS A 89 -1.59 12.21 2.88
CA LYS A 89 -2.06 12.14 1.49
C LYS A 89 -2.13 13.49 0.80
N ASN A 90 -2.27 14.58 1.54
CA ASN A 90 -2.41 15.93 0.96
C ASN A 90 -1.06 16.65 0.79
N TRP A 91 0.05 15.99 1.13
CA TRP A 91 1.38 16.58 0.98
C TRP A 91 1.76 16.87 -0.48
N PRO A 92 2.57 17.92 -0.72
CA PRO A 92 3.02 18.26 -2.07
C PRO A 92 3.86 17.13 -2.67
N THR A 93 3.75 16.95 -3.98
CA THR A 93 4.39 15.88 -4.76
C THR A 93 5.90 15.80 -4.51
N THR A 94 6.58 16.94 -4.36
CA THR A 94 8.02 17.00 -4.05
C THR A 94 8.37 16.41 -2.68
N LYS A 95 7.53 16.63 -1.65
CA LYS A 95 7.71 16.00 -0.33
C LYS A 95 7.48 14.50 -0.41
N LYS A 96 6.45 14.05 -1.13
CA LYS A 96 6.18 12.61 -1.35
C LYS A 96 7.34 11.91 -2.06
N TRP A 97 7.89 12.51 -3.12
CA TRP A 97 9.05 11.98 -3.84
C TRP A 97 10.32 11.89 -2.98
N ARG A 98 10.59 12.91 -2.14
CA ARG A 98 11.73 12.85 -1.20
C ARG A 98 11.59 11.70 -0.20
N ILE A 99 10.40 11.52 0.37
CA ILE A 99 10.14 10.41 1.31
C ILE A 99 10.24 9.07 0.59
N LEU A 100 9.67 8.96 -0.61
CA LEU A 100 9.76 7.77 -1.44
C LEU A 100 11.23 7.41 -1.72
N PHE A 101 12.07 8.38 -2.09
CA PHE A 101 13.50 8.17 -2.30
C PHE A 101 14.21 7.63 -1.05
N ILE A 102 13.94 8.20 0.12
CA ILE A 102 14.51 7.71 1.39
C ILE A 102 14.07 6.27 1.64
N VAL A 103 12.78 5.96 1.49
CA VAL A 103 12.24 4.62 1.71
C VAL A 103 12.83 3.61 0.73
N ILE A 104 13.05 3.99 -0.54
CA ILE A 104 13.71 3.18 -1.57
C ILE A 104 15.16 2.86 -1.18
N VAL A 105 15.95 3.88 -0.84
CA VAL A 105 17.35 3.71 -0.43
C VAL A 105 17.45 2.90 0.85
N SER A 106 16.47 3.05 1.75
CA SER A 106 16.44 2.28 3.00
C SER A 106 16.03 0.83 2.75
N GLY A 107 15.07 0.58 1.85
CA GLY A 107 14.61 -0.77 1.47
C GLY A 107 15.70 -1.61 0.80
N LEU A 108 16.62 -0.98 0.07
CA LEU A 108 17.80 -1.62 -0.51
C LEU A 108 18.71 -2.28 0.54
N LEU A 109 18.80 -1.69 1.74
CA LEU A 109 19.74 -2.12 2.78
C LEU A 109 19.60 -3.58 3.17
N ALA A 110 18.37 -4.06 3.40
CA ALA A 110 18.12 -5.43 3.84
C ALA A 110 18.62 -6.46 2.82
N HIS A 111 18.38 -6.22 1.55
CA HIS A 111 18.74 -7.12 0.46
C HIS A 111 20.21 -7.06 0.10
N VAL A 112 20.81 -5.86 0.11
CA VAL A 112 22.27 -5.71 -0.03
C VAL A 112 22.97 -6.49 1.09
N THR A 113 22.50 -6.36 2.33
CA THR A 113 23.09 -7.05 3.49
C THR A 113 22.99 -8.58 3.40
N SER A 114 21.87 -9.10 2.90
CA SER A 114 21.66 -10.54 2.76
C SER A 114 22.58 -11.16 1.70
N THR A 115 22.89 -10.43 0.62
CA THR A 115 23.62 -11.00 -0.52
C THR A 115 25.11 -10.64 -0.58
N ILE A 116 25.57 -9.61 0.14
CA ILE A 116 26.98 -9.19 0.10
C ILE A 116 27.95 -10.29 0.54
N LEU A 117 27.47 -11.26 1.32
CA LEU A 117 28.28 -12.36 1.87
C LEU A 117 28.60 -13.45 0.83
N TYR A 118 27.79 -13.61 -0.22
CA TYR A 118 27.91 -14.74 -1.16
C TYR A 118 29.32 -14.90 -1.76
N PRO A 119 29.98 -13.84 -2.26
CA PRO A 119 31.34 -13.95 -2.81
C PRO A 119 32.41 -14.28 -1.77
N ALA A 120 32.14 -14.05 -0.48
CA ALA A 120 33.09 -14.23 0.62
C ALA A 120 32.98 -15.58 1.34
N LEU A 121 32.00 -16.43 1.00
CA LEU A 121 31.74 -17.68 1.73
C LEU A 121 32.95 -18.62 1.74
N ILE A 122 33.63 -18.77 0.59
CA ILE A 122 34.80 -19.65 0.47
C ILE A 122 35.97 -19.11 1.32
N LEU A 123 36.21 -17.79 1.28
CA LEU A 123 37.25 -17.15 2.08
C LEU A 123 36.98 -17.28 3.58
N LEU A 124 35.72 -17.09 4.01
CA LEU A 124 35.28 -17.26 5.40
C LEU A 124 35.50 -18.69 5.90
N GLN A 125 35.21 -19.68 5.05
CA GLN A 125 35.45 -21.09 5.35
C GLN A 125 36.94 -21.37 5.60
N GLN A 126 37.82 -20.80 4.76
CA GLN A 126 39.26 -20.98 4.85
C GLN A 126 39.87 -20.26 6.06
N GLU A 127 39.51 -19.00 6.30
CA GLU A 127 40.05 -18.20 7.42
C GLU A 127 39.60 -18.71 8.80
N LEU A 128 38.33 -19.12 8.92
CA LEU A 128 37.79 -19.59 10.20
C LEU A 128 37.98 -21.11 10.41
N GLN A 129 38.50 -21.82 9.41
CA GLN A 129 38.72 -23.28 9.42
C GLN A 129 37.46 -24.07 9.84
N THR A 130 36.32 -23.72 9.25
CA THR A 130 35.01 -24.31 9.57
C THR A 130 34.42 -25.11 8.40
N SER A 131 33.36 -25.88 8.66
CA SER A 131 32.64 -26.60 7.60
C SER A 131 31.76 -25.68 6.76
N GLU A 132 31.52 -26.09 5.50
CA GLU A 132 30.62 -25.38 4.56
C GLU A 132 29.21 -25.19 5.13
N ILE A 133 28.74 -26.17 5.91
CA ILE A 133 27.40 -26.15 6.52
C ILE A 133 27.26 -24.94 7.46
N VAL A 134 28.27 -24.68 8.30
CA VAL A 134 28.22 -23.57 9.26
C VAL A 134 28.28 -22.22 8.54
N VAL A 135 29.11 -22.11 7.50
CA VAL A 135 29.23 -20.87 6.72
C VAL A 135 27.94 -20.58 5.93
N ASN A 136 27.34 -21.59 5.30
CA ASN A 136 26.06 -21.46 4.62
C ASN A 136 24.91 -21.12 5.59
N SER A 137 25.02 -21.56 6.85
CA SER A 137 24.06 -21.21 7.90
C SER A 137 24.02 -19.71 8.20
N LEU A 138 25.10 -18.95 7.95
CA LEU A 138 25.12 -17.48 8.12
C LEU A 138 24.14 -16.78 7.19
N VAL A 139 24.01 -17.26 5.95
CA VAL A 139 23.06 -16.72 4.97
C VAL A 139 21.64 -17.22 5.29
N ALA A 140 21.50 -18.50 5.64
CA ALA A 140 20.21 -19.10 5.96
C ALA A 140 19.54 -18.44 7.17
N ILE A 141 20.28 -18.25 8.28
CA ILE A 141 19.73 -17.63 9.49
C ILE A 141 19.32 -16.19 9.23
N PHE A 142 20.07 -15.47 8.37
CA PHE A 142 19.73 -14.11 8.01
C PHE A 142 18.38 -14.04 7.29
N ILE A 143 18.18 -14.85 6.25
CA ILE A 143 16.93 -14.88 5.47
C ILE A 143 15.76 -15.32 6.36
N TYR A 144 15.99 -16.33 7.21
CA TYR A 144 14.98 -16.82 8.15
C TYR A 144 14.51 -15.72 9.11
N CYS A 145 15.44 -15.05 9.79
CA CYS A 145 15.12 -13.95 10.70
C CYS A 145 14.51 -12.74 9.97
N MET A 146 14.98 -12.44 8.75
CA MET A 146 14.43 -11.36 7.92
C MET A 146 12.95 -11.60 7.56
N GLY A 147 12.51 -12.86 7.45
CA GLY A 147 11.11 -13.21 7.19
C GLY A 147 10.19 -13.06 8.42
N ILE A 148 10.69 -13.37 9.62
CA ILE A 148 9.88 -13.38 10.85
C ILE A 148 9.83 -12.01 11.52
N ALA A 149 10.96 -11.31 11.58
CA ALA A 149 11.07 -10.04 12.30
C ALA A 149 10.10 -8.93 11.84
N PRO A 150 9.73 -8.79 10.54
CA PRO A 150 8.71 -7.84 10.09
C PRO A 150 7.38 -7.94 10.83
N ILE A 151 6.97 -9.15 11.25
CA ILE A 151 5.70 -9.38 11.94
C ILE A 151 5.64 -8.58 13.24
N VAL A 152 6.75 -8.56 13.99
CA VAL A 152 6.88 -7.83 15.26
C VAL A 152 6.97 -6.34 15.00
N TRP A 153 7.84 -5.92 14.08
CA TRP A 153 8.07 -4.51 13.78
C TRP A 153 6.85 -3.81 13.19
N ALA A 154 6.16 -4.45 12.25
CA ALA A 154 4.95 -3.92 11.63
C ALA A 154 3.85 -3.74 12.68
N ALA A 155 3.55 -4.80 13.45
CA ALA A 155 2.53 -4.74 14.48
C ALA A 155 2.84 -3.70 15.56
N TYR A 156 4.10 -3.53 15.94
CA TYR A 156 4.51 -2.49 16.88
C TYR A 156 4.32 -1.10 16.27
N SER A 157 4.73 -0.91 15.02
CA SER A 157 4.61 0.38 14.33
C SER A 157 3.16 0.82 14.13
N ASP A 158 2.26 -0.14 13.87
CA ASP A 158 0.84 0.13 13.67
C ASP A 158 0.10 0.33 15.00
N ALA A 159 0.40 -0.46 16.04
CA ALA A 159 -0.24 -0.34 17.34
C ALA A 159 0.07 0.99 18.03
N PHE A 160 1.32 1.46 17.93
CA PHE A 160 1.75 2.70 18.58
C PHE A 160 1.76 3.91 17.64
N ALA A 161 1.38 3.75 16.37
CA ALA A 161 1.42 4.81 15.35
C ALA A 161 2.77 5.58 15.30
N THR A 162 3.89 4.87 15.48
CA THR A 162 5.24 5.47 15.55
C THR A 162 6.18 4.87 14.50
N ARG A 163 5.92 5.09 13.21
CA ARG A 163 6.74 4.51 12.13
C ARG A 163 8.17 5.02 12.17
N ARG A 164 8.38 6.33 12.36
CA ARG A 164 9.72 6.92 12.34
C ARG A 164 10.59 6.41 13.49
N LYS A 165 10.04 6.38 14.72
CA LYS A 165 10.79 5.93 15.91
C LYS A 165 11.19 4.46 15.78
N VAL A 166 10.30 3.62 15.25
CA VAL A 166 10.56 2.20 15.03
C VAL A 166 11.63 1.99 13.98
N SER A 167 11.58 2.72 12.85
CA SER A 167 12.63 2.67 11.83
C SER A 167 14.00 3.11 12.37
N LEU A 168 14.06 4.12 13.24
CA LEU A 168 15.31 4.54 13.89
C LEU A 168 15.83 3.47 14.86
N ALA A 169 14.97 2.92 15.72
CA ALA A 169 15.36 1.91 16.69
C ALA A 169 15.90 0.63 16.00
N SER A 170 15.21 0.15 14.97
CA SER A 170 15.65 -1.02 14.21
C SER A 170 16.98 -0.77 13.48
N MET A 171 17.18 0.44 12.97
CA MET A 171 18.42 0.82 12.30
C MET A 171 19.60 0.90 13.28
N MET A 172 19.39 1.34 14.53
CA MET A 172 20.44 1.26 15.55
C MET A 172 20.84 -0.19 15.83
N VAL A 173 19.85 -1.11 15.95
CA VAL A 173 20.11 -2.54 16.12
C VAL A 173 20.91 -3.09 14.94
N PHE A 174 20.56 -2.69 13.72
CA PHE A 174 21.31 -3.05 12.52
C PHE A 174 22.76 -2.56 12.55
N ILE A 175 23.00 -1.28 12.86
CA ILE A 175 24.36 -0.71 12.87
C ILE A 175 25.22 -1.39 13.93
N ILE A 176 24.70 -1.54 15.16
CA ILE A 176 25.43 -2.16 16.27
C ILE A 176 25.80 -3.61 15.94
N SER A 177 24.83 -4.41 15.48
CA SER A 177 25.09 -5.80 15.09
C SER A 177 26.08 -5.90 13.93
N THR A 178 26.02 -4.98 12.97
CA THR A 178 26.96 -4.94 11.83
C THR A 178 28.39 -4.63 12.28
N ILE A 179 28.57 -3.68 13.20
CA ILE A 179 29.90 -3.36 13.75
C ILE A 179 30.47 -4.56 14.53
N ILE A 180 29.63 -5.25 15.31
CA ILE A 180 30.07 -6.45 16.04
C ILE A 180 30.46 -7.56 15.05
N CYS A 181 29.71 -7.76 13.96
CA CYS A 181 30.08 -8.69 12.90
C CYS A 181 31.46 -8.36 12.29
N ALA A 182 31.77 -7.08 12.08
CA ALA A 182 33.04 -6.64 11.49
C ALA A 182 34.27 -6.97 12.37
N ILE A 183 34.11 -6.90 13.68
CA ILE A 183 35.18 -7.14 14.67
C ILE A 183 35.23 -8.62 15.09
N SER A 184 34.19 -9.39 14.78
CA SER A 184 34.07 -10.78 15.22
C SER A 184 35.20 -11.68 14.71
N LYS A 185 35.67 -12.56 15.59
CA LYS A 185 36.69 -13.59 15.30
C LYS A 185 36.14 -15.01 15.42
N ASN A 186 34.88 -15.16 15.85
CA ASN A 186 34.24 -16.44 16.11
C ASN A 186 33.00 -16.59 15.22
N ILE A 187 32.88 -17.71 14.52
CA ILE A 187 31.76 -17.98 13.62
C ILE A 187 30.42 -18.02 14.33
N TRP A 188 30.37 -18.48 15.58
CA TRP A 188 29.13 -18.56 16.36
C TRP A 188 28.64 -17.19 16.78
N LEU A 189 29.56 -16.30 17.16
CA LEU A 189 29.23 -14.90 17.40
C LEU A 189 28.74 -14.23 16.12
N LEU A 190 29.39 -14.51 14.98
CA LEU A 190 28.97 -14.01 13.68
C LEU A 190 27.56 -14.51 13.30
N LEU A 191 27.24 -15.77 13.59
CA LEU A 191 25.92 -16.37 13.36
C LEU A 191 24.82 -15.67 14.16
N ILE A 192 25.05 -15.47 15.47
CA ILE A 192 24.09 -14.77 16.35
C ILE A 192 23.90 -13.32 15.90
N MET A 193 25.00 -12.62 15.62
CA MET A 193 24.93 -11.22 15.21
C MET A 193 24.32 -11.06 13.82
N ARG A 194 24.46 -12.05 12.92
CA ARG A 194 23.75 -12.12 11.64
C ARG A 194 22.24 -12.22 11.82
N ALA A 195 21.77 -13.01 12.80
CA ALA A 195 20.35 -13.07 13.13
C ALA A 195 19.83 -11.71 13.64
N VAL A 196 20.57 -11.06 14.55
CA VAL A 196 20.21 -9.72 15.07
C VAL A 196 20.24 -8.66 13.96
N GLN A 197 21.24 -8.72 13.08
CA GLN A 197 21.37 -7.82 11.92
C GLN A 197 20.18 -7.97 10.96
N ALA A 198 19.74 -9.20 10.72
CA ALA A 198 18.55 -9.47 9.92
C ALA A 198 17.30 -8.80 10.53
N CYS A 199 17.08 -8.98 11.83
CA CYS A 199 15.96 -8.37 12.54
C CYS A 199 15.96 -6.84 12.47
N GLY A 200 17.13 -6.20 12.55
CA GLY A 200 17.24 -4.74 12.42
C GLY A 200 16.94 -4.25 11.00
N SER A 201 17.49 -4.93 9.98
CA SER A 201 17.31 -4.54 8.57
C SER A 201 15.90 -4.75 8.04
N SER A 202 15.20 -5.80 8.51
CA SER A 202 13.88 -6.18 7.99
C SER A 202 12.76 -5.20 8.35
N ALA A 203 12.93 -4.44 9.44
CA ALA A 203 11.95 -3.42 9.87
C ALA A 203 11.76 -2.34 8.82
N VAL A 204 12.86 -1.89 8.21
CA VAL A 204 12.89 -0.82 7.21
C VAL A 204 12.14 -1.22 5.94
N LEU A 205 12.23 -2.50 5.57
CA LEU A 205 11.48 -3.06 4.46
C LEU A 205 9.96 -3.00 4.72
N SER A 206 9.53 -3.49 5.88
CA SER A 206 8.12 -3.59 6.23
C SER A 206 7.48 -2.23 6.54
N ILE A 207 8.21 -1.35 7.22
CA ILE A 207 7.73 -0.01 7.54
C ILE A 207 7.78 0.87 6.30
N GLY A 208 8.76 0.67 5.42
CA GLY A 208 8.85 1.35 4.13
C GLY A 208 7.59 1.14 3.26
N SER A 209 7.13 -0.11 3.14
CA SER A 209 5.89 -0.40 2.41
C SER A 209 4.66 0.23 3.08
N ALA A 210 4.64 0.33 4.41
CA ALA A 210 3.56 0.95 5.16
C ALA A 210 3.54 2.49 5.03
N ILE A 211 4.71 3.14 5.06
CA ILE A 211 4.87 4.58 4.80
C ILE A 211 4.32 4.94 3.41
N ILE A 212 4.58 4.13 2.39
CA ILE A 212 4.05 4.34 1.03
C ILE A 212 2.51 4.29 1.04
N SER A 213 1.93 3.33 1.78
CA SER A 213 0.47 3.21 1.93
C SER A 213 -0.16 4.42 2.63
N ASP A 214 0.54 5.05 3.55
CA ASP A 214 0.02 6.23 4.28
C ASP A 214 0.03 7.51 3.43
N ILE A 215 0.99 7.63 2.50
CA ILE A 215 1.24 8.85 1.72
C ILE A 215 0.51 8.85 0.37
N TYR A 216 0.44 7.71 -0.32
CA TYR A 216 -0.17 7.63 -1.65
C TYR A 216 -1.65 7.23 -1.58
N VAL A 217 -2.42 7.55 -2.61
CA VAL A 217 -3.84 7.17 -2.75
C VAL A 217 -3.94 5.81 -3.49
N PRO A 218 -4.91 4.93 -3.22
CA PRO A 218 -4.99 3.59 -3.84
C PRO A 218 -4.87 3.53 -5.37
N THR A 219 -5.21 4.59 -6.08
CA THR A 219 -5.10 4.71 -7.55
C THR A 219 -3.67 4.90 -8.05
N GLU A 220 -2.80 5.57 -7.27
CA GLU A 220 -1.41 5.89 -7.65
C GLU A 220 -0.37 5.07 -6.86
N ARG A 221 -0.82 4.29 -5.86
CA ARG A 221 0.03 3.45 -5.00
C ARG A 221 0.81 2.40 -5.77
N GLY A 222 0.26 1.85 -6.85
CA GLY A 222 0.90 0.76 -7.61
C GLY A 222 2.23 1.19 -8.23
N GLN A 223 2.28 2.37 -8.85
CA GLN A 223 3.51 2.95 -9.36
C GLN A 223 4.57 3.17 -8.26
N ALA A 224 4.16 3.70 -7.10
CA ALA A 224 5.08 3.91 -5.98
C ALA A 224 5.65 2.58 -5.44
N TYR A 225 4.81 1.55 -5.30
CA TYR A 225 5.27 0.20 -4.96
C TYR A 225 6.18 -0.41 -6.03
N GLY A 226 5.88 -0.18 -7.32
CA GLY A 226 6.74 -0.64 -8.42
C GLY A 226 8.16 -0.08 -8.32
N LEU A 227 8.31 1.20 -7.97
CA LEU A 227 9.63 1.80 -7.78
C LEU A 227 10.32 1.32 -6.48
N PHE A 228 9.56 1.12 -5.41
CA PHE A 228 10.07 0.53 -4.17
C PHE A 228 10.59 -0.90 -4.38
N PHE A 229 9.82 -1.74 -5.05
CA PHE A 229 10.22 -3.12 -5.34
C PHE A 229 11.30 -3.23 -6.42
N LEU A 230 11.41 -2.25 -7.33
CA LEU A 230 12.57 -2.18 -8.24
C LEU A 230 13.86 -2.16 -7.43
N ALA A 231 13.93 -1.30 -6.42
CA ALA A 231 15.11 -1.18 -5.59
C ALA A 231 15.30 -2.43 -4.71
N TYR A 232 14.23 -2.98 -4.13
CA TYR A 232 14.25 -4.27 -3.44
C TYR A 232 14.97 -5.38 -4.25
N TRP A 233 14.61 -5.54 -5.53
CA TRP A 233 15.21 -6.59 -6.38
C TRP A 233 16.56 -6.20 -6.97
N PHE A 234 16.90 -4.91 -7.01
CA PHE A 234 18.22 -4.44 -7.41
C PHE A 234 19.26 -4.54 -6.29
N GLY A 235 18.81 -4.59 -5.02
CA GLY A 235 19.65 -4.75 -3.85
C GLY A 235 20.58 -5.98 -3.90
N PRO A 236 20.09 -7.19 -4.23
CA PRO A 236 20.90 -8.39 -4.38
C PRO A 236 22.09 -8.22 -5.34
N PHE A 237 21.88 -7.48 -6.43
CA PHE A 237 22.90 -7.20 -7.44
C PHE A 237 23.99 -6.28 -6.89
N ILE A 238 23.61 -5.14 -6.32
CA ILE A 238 24.56 -4.22 -5.67
C ILE A 238 25.34 -4.94 -4.58
N GLY A 239 24.65 -5.75 -3.75
CA GLY A 239 25.27 -6.54 -2.70
C GLY A 239 26.33 -7.49 -3.22
N ARG A 240 26.03 -8.32 -4.24
CA ARG A 240 27.03 -9.25 -4.80
C ARG A 240 28.18 -8.54 -5.49
N MET A 241 27.91 -7.45 -6.21
CA MET A 241 28.94 -6.69 -6.91
C MET A 241 29.90 -6.04 -5.91
N CYS A 242 29.38 -5.27 -4.96
CA CYS A 242 30.19 -4.65 -3.90
C CYS A 242 30.89 -5.69 -3.04
N GLY A 243 30.21 -6.80 -2.69
CA GLY A 243 30.77 -7.88 -1.90
C GLY A 243 31.96 -8.57 -2.57
N GLY A 244 31.88 -8.80 -3.89
CA GLY A 244 32.99 -9.37 -4.66
C GLY A 244 34.23 -8.49 -4.64
N TYR A 245 34.07 -7.20 -5.01
CA TYR A 245 35.18 -6.24 -5.01
C TYR A 245 35.78 -6.01 -3.62
N LEU A 246 34.95 -5.83 -2.58
CA LEU A 246 35.44 -5.61 -1.23
C LEU A 246 36.22 -6.81 -0.68
N THR A 247 35.74 -8.02 -0.97
CA THR A 247 36.38 -9.25 -0.51
C THR A 247 37.74 -9.46 -1.17
N GLU A 248 37.86 -9.18 -2.48
CA GLU A 248 39.09 -9.38 -3.25
C GLU A 248 40.22 -8.42 -2.84
N TYR A 249 39.92 -7.13 -2.62
CA TYR A 249 40.96 -6.12 -2.33
C TYR A 249 41.19 -5.85 -0.85
N PHE A 250 40.14 -5.86 -0.03
CA PHE A 250 40.18 -5.40 1.36
C PHE A 250 39.85 -6.52 2.38
N GLY A 251 39.47 -7.70 1.90
CA GLY A 251 39.04 -8.82 2.72
C GLY A 251 37.57 -8.75 3.16
N TRP A 252 37.04 -9.88 3.63
CA TRP A 252 35.61 -10.01 3.95
C TRP A 252 35.12 -9.10 5.08
N ARG A 253 35.99 -8.72 6.03
CA ARG A 253 35.59 -7.84 7.16
C ARG A 253 35.13 -6.46 6.70
N TRP A 254 35.69 -5.95 5.61
CA TRP A 254 35.33 -4.65 5.06
C TRP A 254 33.91 -4.59 4.51
N MET A 255 33.31 -5.73 4.14
CA MET A 255 31.90 -5.75 3.73
C MET A 255 30.97 -5.33 4.89
N PHE A 256 31.32 -5.66 6.14
CA PHE A 256 30.56 -5.23 7.31
C PHE A 256 30.79 -3.75 7.62
N TRP A 257 32.02 -3.25 7.50
CA TRP A 257 32.28 -1.82 7.65
C TRP A 257 31.55 -0.98 6.62
N PHE A 258 31.53 -1.42 5.36
CA PHE A 258 30.75 -0.79 4.30
C PHE A 258 29.26 -0.73 4.63
N LEU A 259 28.69 -1.85 5.10
CA LEU A 259 27.29 -1.91 5.54
C LEU A 259 27.00 -1.01 6.74
N ALA A 260 27.94 -0.90 7.69
CA ALA A 260 27.78 -0.02 8.86
C ALA A 260 27.75 1.46 8.44
N ILE A 261 28.61 1.86 7.49
CA ILE A 261 28.62 3.21 6.91
C ILE A 261 27.30 3.47 6.18
N TYR A 262 26.87 2.54 5.32
CA TYR A 262 25.63 2.67 4.56
C TYR A 262 24.40 2.74 5.48
N GLY A 263 24.33 1.89 6.50
CA GLY A 263 23.29 1.95 7.54
C GLY A 263 23.32 3.25 8.34
N GLY A 264 24.51 3.78 8.64
CA GLY A 264 24.68 5.08 9.31
C GLY A 264 24.19 6.26 8.47
N ILE A 265 24.46 6.26 7.16
CA ILE A 265 23.93 7.27 6.23
C ILE A 265 22.40 7.22 6.22
N ILE A 266 21.81 6.04 6.12
CA ILE A 266 20.36 5.89 6.13
C ILE A 266 19.77 6.33 7.48
N PHE A 267 20.42 5.98 8.59
CA PHE A 267 20.00 6.43 9.93
C PHE A 267 19.92 7.95 10.00
N ILE A 268 20.95 8.66 9.52
CA ILE A 268 20.97 10.12 9.47
C ILE A 268 19.87 10.65 8.54
N MET A 269 19.65 10.03 7.38
CA MET A 269 18.59 10.43 6.46
C MET A 269 17.20 10.28 7.08
N ILE A 270 16.92 9.18 7.77
CA ILE A 270 15.65 8.95 8.48
C ILE A 270 15.52 9.94 9.64
N LEU A 271 16.61 10.21 10.35
CA LEU A 271 16.61 11.10 11.50
C LEU A 271 16.26 12.54 11.12
N PHE A 272 16.74 13.07 9.99
CA PHE A 272 16.49 14.46 9.60
C PHE A 272 15.33 14.65 8.62
N PHE A 273 15.11 13.72 7.69
CA PHE A 273 14.23 13.95 6.54
C PHE A 273 12.93 13.15 6.56
N LEU A 274 12.79 12.12 7.41
CA LEU A 274 11.56 11.35 7.51
C LEU A 274 10.65 11.92 8.60
N PRO A 275 9.52 12.59 8.27
CA PRO A 275 8.52 12.96 9.25
C PRO A 275 7.75 11.73 9.73
N GLU A 276 7.00 11.87 10.83
CA GLU A 276 6.05 10.84 11.24
C GLU A 276 4.89 10.80 10.22
N THR A 277 4.55 9.60 9.73
CA THR A 277 3.53 9.42 8.67
C THR A 277 2.33 8.63 9.16
N SER A 278 2.42 7.99 10.33
CA SER A 278 1.34 7.19 10.86
C SER A 278 0.19 8.08 11.32
N ARG A 279 -1.04 7.70 10.96
CA ARG A 279 -2.26 8.39 11.39
C ARG A 279 -2.76 7.69 12.64
N THR A 280 -2.98 8.45 13.72
CA THR A 280 -3.76 7.95 14.85
C THR A 280 -5.23 8.13 14.50
N VAL A 281 -5.93 7.08 14.09
CA VAL A 281 -7.38 7.13 13.93
C VAL A 281 -7.99 7.02 15.33
N SER A 282 -8.17 8.16 16.00
CA SER A 282 -8.96 8.23 17.22
C SER A 282 -10.43 8.19 16.83
N SER A 283 -11.05 7.01 16.85
CA SER A 283 -12.50 6.91 16.85
C SER A 283 -13.04 7.58 18.12
N PRO A 284 -14.09 8.41 18.07
CA PRO A 284 -14.64 9.12 19.23
C PRO A 284 -15.03 8.19 20.39
N THR A 285 -15.31 6.92 20.09
CA THR A 285 -15.79 5.90 21.03
C THR A 285 -14.67 5.16 21.78
N ASP A 286 -13.39 5.33 21.40
CA ASP A 286 -12.26 4.51 21.90
C ASP A 286 -11.26 5.30 22.78
N ALA A 287 -11.74 6.31 23.51
CA ALA A 287 -10.90 7.16 24.35
C ALA A 287 -10.21 6.44 25.54
N SER A 288 -10.49 5.14 25.78
CA SER A 288 -9.95 4.39 26.93
C SER A 288 -9.24 3.08 26.59
N THR A 289 -9.07 2.71 25.32
CA THR A 289 -8.40 1.45 24.96
C THR A 289 -6.90 1.67 24.73
N THR A 290 -6.09 1.24 25.70
CA THR A 290 -4.62 1.16 25.54
C THR A 290 -4.28 0.40 24.24
N PRO A 291 -3.33 0.87 23.42
CA PRO A 291 -2.98 0.21 22.18
C PRO A 291 -2.55 -1.24 22.45
N ARG A 292 -3.35 -2.21 22.00
CA ARG A 292 -3.06 -3.63 22.22
C ARG A 292 -2.03 -4.09 21.18
N PHE A 293 -0.79 -4.26 21.62
CA PHE A 293 0.25 -4.90 20.80
C PHE A 293 -0.08 -6.39 20.60
N ASN A 294 -0.49 -6.75 19.38
CA ASN A 294 -0.74 -8.15 19.00
C ASN A 294 -0.04 -8.49 17.68
N PRO A 295 1.18 -9.05 17.72
CA PRO A 295 1.96 -9.37 16.52
C PRO A 295 1.35 -10.48 15.67
N ILE A 296 0.45 -11.29 16.23
CA ILE A 296 -0.18 -12.42 15.53
C ILE A 296 -1.48 -11.98 14.83
N SER A 297 -1.98 -10.78 15.11
CA SER A 297 -3.22 -10.27 14.50
C SER A 297 -3.19 -10.28 12.96
N PRO A 298 -2.09 -9.82 12.29
CA PRO A 298 -2.00 -9.86 10.83
C PRO A 298 -2.02 -11.29 10.26
N LEU A 299 -1.52 -12.29 10.99
CA LEU A 299 -1.55 -13.69 10.55
C LEU A 299 -2.98 -14.24 10.45
N LYS A 300 -3.97 -13.62 11.13
CA LYS A 300 -5.38 -13.99 10.95
C LYS A 300 -5.89 -13.76 9.53
N LEU A 301 -5.26 -12.87 8.73
CA LEU A 301 -5.61 -12.70 7.32
C LEU A 301 -5.38 -13.98 6.50
N LEU A 302 -4.49 -14.88 6.93
CA LEU A 302 -4.28 -16.18 6.28
C LEU A 302 -5.49 -17.12 6.42
N ARG A 303 -6.47 -16.78 7.26
CA ARG A 303 -7.74 -17.51 7.31
C ARG A 303 -8.57 -17.32 6.04
N TYR A 304 -8.34 -16.24 5.30
CA TYR A 304 -9.03 -15.99 4.03
C TYR A 304 -8.31 -16.75 2.89
N PRO A 305 -9.01 -17.61 2.14
CA PRO A 305 -8.39 -18.47 1.13
C PRO A 305 -7.71 -17.67 0.02
N ASN A 306 -8.28 -16.54 -0.40
CA ASN A 306 -7.73 -15.68 -1.44
C ASN A 306 -6.35 -15.13 -1.05
N VAL A 307 -6.17 -14.73 0.21
CA VAL A 307 -4.89 -14.20 0.72
C VAL A 307 -3.85 -15.32 0.77
N THR A 308 -4.23 -16.48 1.29
CA THR A 308 -3.32 -17.63 1.42
C THR A 308 -2.84 -18.14 0.07
N LEU A 309 -3.71 -18.21 -0.94
CA LEU A 309 -3.31 -18.59 -2.30
C LEU A 309 -2.26 -17.64 -2.89
N VAL A 310 -2.43 -16.33 -2.70
CA VAL A 310 -1.45 -15.33 -3.16
C VAL A 310 -0.13 -15.46 -2.40
N VAL A 311 -0.16 -15.69 -1.09
CA VAL A 311 1.04 -15.87 -0.27
C VAL A 311 1.82 -17.12 -0.69
N ILE A 312 1.14 -18.25 -0.92
CA ILE A 312 1.77 -19.48 -1.41
C ILE A 312 2.42 -19.24 -2.78
N TYR A 313 1.70 -18.61 -3.70
CA TYR A 313 2.20 -18.29 -5.03
C TYR A 313 3.47 -17.42 -5.00
N VAL A 314 3.45 -16.33 -4.23
CA VAL A 314 4.62 -15.44 -4.07
C VAL A 314 5.79 -16.16 -3.39
N SER A 315 5.51 -17.04 -2.43
CA SER A 315 6.53 -17.83 -1.73
C SER A 315 7.25 -18.80 -2.65
N ILE A 316 6.52 -19.48 -3.55
CA ILE A 316 7.10 -20.39 -4.56
C ILE A 316 8.02 -19.59 -5.48
N ILE A 317 7.57 -18.47 -6.02
CA ILE A 317 8.38 -17.61 -6.92
C ILE A 317 9.64 -17.12 -6.21
N SER A 318 9.51 -16.62 -4.99
CA SER A 318 10.65 -16.14 -4.20
C SER A 318 11.65 -17.25 -3.91
N SER A 319 11.18 -18.46 -3.59
CA SER A 319 12.02 -19.63 -3.34
C SER A 319 12.84 -20.00 -4.58
N THR A 320 12.20 -20.09 -5.75
CA THR A 320 12.89 -20.43 -7.00
C THR A 320 13.97 -19.40 -7.37
N ILE A 321 13.71 -18.10 -7.14
CA ILE A 321 14.71 -17.03 -7.34
C ILE A 321 15.92 -17.21 -6.43
N HIS A 322 15.71 -17.49 -5.13
CA HIS A 322 16.81 -17.69 -4.19
C HIS A 322 17.61 -18.97 -4.46
N LEU A 323 16.95 -20.04 -4.91
CA LEU A 323 17.63 -21.26 -5.35
C LEU A 323 18.53 -21.00 -6.57
N GLN A 324 18.03 -20.27 -7.57
CA GLN A 324 18.82 -19.88 -8.73
C GLN A 324 20.06 -19.06 -8.32
N TYR A 325 19.90 -18.13 -7.39
CA TYR A 325 20.99 -17.32 -6.86
C TYR A 325 22.12 -18.09 -6.18
N ILE A 326 21.82 -19.20 -5.51
CA ILE A 326 22.83 -20.07 -4.90
C ILE A 326 23.48 -20.97 -5.97
N SER A 327 22.69 -21.44 -6.93
CA SER A 327 23.15 -22.36 -7.97
C SER A 327 24.03 -21.71 -9.03
N VAL A 328 23.79 -20.46 -9.42
CA VAL A 328 24.55 -19.77 -10.48
C VAL A 328 26.06 -19.71 -10.16
N PRO A 329 26.51 -19.17 -9.00
CA PRO A 329 27.95 -19.10 -8.70
C PRO A 329 28.61 -20.47 -8.66
N ARG A 330 27.92 -21.49 -8.10
CA ARG A 330 28.45 -22.84 -7.97
C ARG A 330 28.68 -23.51 -9.32
N ASN A 331 27.66 -23.50 -10.19
CA ASN A 331 27.75 -24.14 -11.50
C ASN A 331 28.70 -23.40 -12.45
N PHE A 332 28.65 -22.06 -12.47
CA PHE A 332 29.49 -21.28 -13.36
C PHE A 332 30.95 -21.24 -12.94
N SER A 333 31.24 -21.20 -11.63
CA SER A 333 32.62 -21.29 -11.13
C SER A 333 33.24 -22.64 -11.44
N GLN A 334 32.53 -23.75 -11.18
CA GLN A 334 33.06 -25.09 -11.39
C GLN A 334 33.20 -25.47 -12.87
N ARG A 335 32.28 -25.01 -13.73
CA ARG A 335 32.25 -25.40 -15.15
C ARG A 335 33.09 -24.49 -16.04
N TYR A 336 33.13 -23.19 -15.75
CA TYR A 336 33.80 -22.20 -16.59
C TYR A 336 35.04 -21.56 -15.95
N ASN A 337 35.43 -21.97 -14.72
CA ASN A 337 36.57 -21.43 -13.97
C ASN A 337 36.56 -19.88 -13.88
N LEU A 338 35.37 -19.29 -13.76
CA LEU A 338 35.21 -17.84 -13.74
C LEU A 338 35.66 -17.23 -12.40
N SER A 339 36.27 -16.05 -12.47
CA SER A 339 36.65 -15.27 -11.28
C SER A 339 35.41 -14.75 -10.51
N SER A 340 35.57 -14.48 -9.21
CA SER A 340 34.52 -13.94 -8.34
C SER A 340 33.91 -12.64 -8.88
N SER A 341 34.73 -11.77 -9.48
CA SER A 341 34.29 -10.51 -10.10
C SER A 341 33.42 -10.72 -11.34
N THR A 342 33.78 -11.70 -12.19
CA THR A 342 33.01 -12.04 -13.39
C THR A 342 31.67 -12.67 -13.04
N ILE A 343 31.62 -13.49 -11.98
CA ILE A 343 30.36 -14.05 -11.47
C ILE A 343 29.43 -12.95 -10.96
N GLY A 344 29.97 -11.90 -10.32
CA GLY A 344 29.21 -10.70 -9.95
C GLY A 344 28.56 -10.01 -11.14
N LEU A 345 29.29 -9.89 -12.26
CA LEU A 345 28.80 -9.27 -13.50
C LEU A 345 27.65 -10.06 -14.17
N LEU A 346 27.63 -11.39 -14.06
CA LEU A 346 26.53 -12.22 -14.60
C LEU A 346 25.16 -11.86 -14.00
N PHE A 347 25.13 -11.26 -12.81
CA PHE A 347 23.89 -10.83 -12.17
C PHE A 347 23.32 -9.52 -12.74
N ILE A 348 24.01 -8.82 -13.66
CA ILE A 348 23.49 -7.64 -14.36
C ILE A 348 22.23 -8.00 -15.17
N ALA A 349 22.26 -9.11 -15.91
CA ALA A 349 21.14 -9.49 -16.77
C ALA A 349 19.86 -9.81 -15.97
N PRO A 350 19.90 -10.63 -14.90
CA PRO A 350 18.78 -10.77 -13.97
C PRO A 350 18.32 -9.44 -13.34
N ALA A 351 19.25 -8.56 -12.96
CA ALA A 351 18.92 -7.27 -12.37
C ALA A 351 18.18 -6.35 -13.35
N ALA A 352 18.61 -6.32 -14.62
CA ALA A 352 17.94 -5.59 -15.69
C ALA A 352 16.54 -6.14 -15.94
N GLY A 353 16.36 -7.47 -15.94
CA GLY A 353 15.06 -8.13 -16.04
C GLY A 353 14.12 -7.75 -14.88
N CYS A 354 14.61 -7.77 -13.64
CA CYS A 354 13.84 -7.35 -12.47
C CYS A 354 13.47 -5.87 -12.51
N ALA A 355 14.38 -5.00 -12.95
CA ALA A 355 14.13 -3.57 -13.10
C ALA A 355 13.04 -3.31 -14.16
N PHE A 356 13.17 -3.94 -15.33
CA PHE A 356 12.18 -3.84 -16.40
C PHE A 356 10.81 -4.37 -15.94
N GLY A 357 10.79 -5.54 -15.31
CA GLY A 357 9.58 -6.16 -14.75
C GLY A 357 8.90 -5.29 -13.69
N SER A 358 9.65 -4.68 -12.77
CA SER A 358 9.10 -3.84 -11.70
C SER A 358 8.48 -2.54 -12.23
N LEU A 359 9.10 -1.92 -13.25
CA LEU A 359 8.54 -0.73 -13.91
C LEU A 359 7.27 -1.04 -14.72
N LEU A 360 7.29 -2.16 -15.46
CA LEU A 360 6.15 -2.56 -16.29
C LEU A 360 4.98 -3.07 -15.45
N SER A 361 5.25 -3.86 -14.41
CA SER A 361 4.23 -4.46 -13.54
C SER A 361 3.43 -3.43 -12.76
N GLY A 362 4.07 -2.36 -12.24
CA GLY A 362 3.35 -1.28 -11.55
C GLY A 362 2.35 -0.57 -12.47
N LYS A 363 2.80 -0.17 -13.66
CA LYS A 363 1.94 0.46 -14.68
C LYS A 363 0.83 -0.48 -15.16
N TYR A 364 1.16 -1.74 -15.38
CA TYR A 364 0.20 -2.75 -15.81
C TYR A 364 -0.85 -3.03 -14.74
N SER A 365 -0.46 -3.13 -13.46
CA SER A 365 -1.38 -3.34 -12.34
C SER A 365 -2.38 -2.19 -12.20
N ASP A 366 -1.91 -0.94 -12.29
CA ASP A 366 -2.78 0.23 -12.20
C ASP A 366 -3.67 0.36 -13.44
N PHE A 367 -3.18 0.04 -14.63
CA PHE A 367 -3.98 -0.03 -15.86
C PHE A 367 -5.12 -1.06 -15.77
N VAL A 368 -4.82 -2.28 -15.31
CA VAL A 368 -5.82 -3.35 -15.13
C VAL A 368 -6.88 -2.95 -14.10
N LEU A 369 -6.46 -2.35 -12.98
CA LEU A 369 -7.39 -1.87 -11.95
C LEU A 369 -8.32 -0.80 -12.49
N ARG A 370 -7.79 0.21 -13.20
CA ARG A 370 -8.58 1.30 -13.77
C ARG A 370 -9.62 0.78 -14.76
N LYS A 371 -9.20 -0.07 -15.71
CA LYS A 371 -10.09 -0.66 -16.71
C LYS A 371 -11.22 -1.49 -16.09
N LYS A 372 -10.96 -2.18 -14.98
CA LYS A 372 -12.01 -2.96 -14.30
C LYS A 372 -12.93 -2.11 -13.43
N THR A 373 -12.41 -1.03 -12.84
CA THR A 373 -13.22 -0.08 -12.06
C THR A 373 -14.14 0.73 -12.97
N GLU A 374 -13.71 1.05 -14.19
CA GLU A 374 -14.56 1.70 -15.21
C GLU A 374 -15.74 0.82 -15.66
N ASN A 375 -15.61 -0.50 -15.56
CA ASN A 375 -16.61 -1.48 -16.02
C ASN A 375 -17.49 -2.06 -14.89
N SER A 376 -17.33 -1.62 -13.64
CA SER A 376 -18.02 -2.20 -12.49
C SER A 376 -18.47 -1.13 -11.50
N ASP A 377 -19.72 -1.17 -11.06
CA ASP A 377 -20.30 -0.21 -10.10
C ASP A 377 -19.67 -0.25 -8.70
N SER A 378 -18.71 -1.16 -8.44
CA SER A 378 -18.10 -1.33 -7.13
C SER A 378 -16.60 -1.64 -7.22
N SER A 379 -15.78 -0.90 -6.47
CA SER A 379 -14.33 -1.12 -6.40
C SER A 379 -13.97 -2.07 -5.25
N TYR A 380 -13.52 -3.29 -5.58
CA TYR A 380 -13.06 -4.28 -4.60
C TYR A 380 -11.54 -4.57 -4.76
N PRO A 381 -10.78 -4.76 -3.66
CA PRO A 381 -9.32 -4.92 -3.69
C PRO A 381 -8.81 -6.09 -4.55
N GLU A 382 -9.62 -7.14 -4.71
CA GLU A 382 -9.26 -8.37 -5.43
C GLU A 382 -9.13 -8.15 -6.95
N MET A 383 -9.63 -7.03 -7.50
CA MET A 383 -9.47 -6.70 -8.91
C MET A 383 -8.00 -6.61 -9.34
N ARG A 384 -7.08 -6.28 -8.42
CA ARG A 384 -5.63 -6.25 -8.71
C ARG A 384 -5.03 -7.65 -8.91
N ILE A 385 -5.63 -8.70 -8.35
CA ILE A 385 -5.08 -10.07 -8.45
C ILE A 385 -5.05 -10.55 -9.91
N TYR A 386 -5.94 -10.03 -10.76
CA TYR A 386 -5.96 -10.39 -12.17
C TYR A 386 -4.67 -10.04 -12.92
N SER A 387 -3.92 -9.03 -12.47
CA SER A 387 -2.61 -8.73 -13.08
C SER A 387 -1.54 -9.77 -12.75
N ALA A 388 -1.75 -10.65 -11.77
CA ALA A 388 -0.78 -11.70 -11.40
C ALA A 388 -0.74 -12.86 -12.39
N TRP A 389 -1.82 -13.10 -13.15
CA TRP A 389 -1.90 -14.20 -14.12
C TRP A 389 -0.84 -14.13 -15.22
N SER A 390 -0.46 -12.94 -15.67
CA SER A 390 0.61 -12.78 -16.66
C SER A 390 1.97 -13.22 -16.12
N GLY A 391 2.26 -12.94 -14.85
CA GLY A 391 3.47 -13.39 -14.17
C GLY A 391 3.49 -14.91 -13.96
N ALA A 392 2.34 -15.52 -13.68
CA ALA A 392 2.23 -16.97 -13.43
C ALA A 392 2.65 -17.84 -14.62
N LEU A 393 2.39 -17.38 -15.85
CA LEU A 393 2.79 -18.09 -17.07
C LEU A 393 4.26 -17.84 -17.44
N LEU A 394 4.74 -16.62 -17.25
CA LEU A 394 6.06 -16.21 -17.72
C LEU A 394 7.19 -16.81 -16.85
N VAL A 395 6.96 -16.99 -15.55
CA VAL A 395 7.96 -17.52 -14.62
C VAL A 395 8.40 -18.95 -14.98
N PRO A 396 7.51 -19.95 -15.12
CA PRO A 396 7.91 -21.31 -15.53
C PRO A 396 8.64 -21.34 -16.87
N CYS A 397 8.18 -20.58 -17.87
CA CYS A 397 8.84 -20.49 -19.17
C CYS A 397 10.27 -19.96 -19.04
N SER A 398 10.50 -18.96 -18.19
CA SER A 398 11.85 -18.42 -17.95
C SER A 398 12.80 -19.44 -17.30
N TYR A 399 12.29 -20.28 -16.39
CA TYR A 399 13.09 -21.32 -15.73
C TYR A 399 13.40 -22.50 -16.65
N LEU A 400 12.45 -22.90 -17.51
CA LEU A 400 12.71 -23.89 -18.53
C LEU A 400 13.78 -23.41 -19.51
N ALA A 401 13.71 -22.15 -19.94
CA ALA A 401 14.74 -21.54 -20.78
C ALA A 401 16.11 -21.48 -20.08
N TYR A 402 16.13 -21.12 -18.79
CA TYR A 402 17.37 -21.12 -18.00
C TYR A 402 17.99 -22.51 -17.90
N GLY A 403 17.19 -23.56 -17.65
CA GLY A 403 17.67 -24.93 -17.60
C GLY A 403 18.26 -25.38 -18.94
N TRP A 404 17.55 -25.10 -20.03
CA TRP A 404 17.99 -25.46 -21.39
C TRP A 404 19.28 -24.75 -21.83
N LEU A 405 19.51 -23.51 -21.38
CA LEU A 405 20.73 -22.76 -21.70
C LEU A 405 21.95 -23.17 -20.87
N LEU A 406 21.74 -23.92 -19.78
CA LEU A 406 22.79 -24.30 -18.84
C LEU A 406 23.35 -25.71 -19.12
N GLU A 407 22.52 -26.59 -19.70
CA GLU A 407 22.90 -27.90 -20.25
C GLU A 407 23.73 -27.73 -21.54
#